data_AF-A0A924A1D4-F1
#
_entry.id   AF-A0A924A1D4-F1
#
_cell.length_a   1.000
_cell.length_b   1.000
_cell.length_c   1.000
_cell.angle_alpha   90.00
_cell.angle_beta   90.00
_cell.angle_gamma   90.00
#
_symmetry.space_group_name_H-M   'P 1'
#
loop_
_entity.id
_entity.type
_entity.pdbx_description
1 polymer ?
#
loop_
_entity_poly.entity_id
_entity_poly.type
_entity_poly.pdbx_seq_one_letter_code
_entity_poly.pdbx_strand_id
1 'polypeptide(L)'
;MKIAIIFLLFATTLLITSCKKDDGLTRETQTGANTFSCKVNGALFIPHTELFAPPKLSVQAGTSFGTPILKIYAANHNVYVEAISFDFRDFKGKGYYVIDSPSDTKIDFRLKILYSDSRVAEKGFVNITRYDNHIVSGTFEF
;
A
#
# COMPACT_ATOMS: atom_id res chain seq x y z
N MET A 1 29.53 31.88 31.55
CA MET A 1 28.61 32.08 30.40
C MET A 1 29.00 31.32 29.13
N LYS A 2 30.28 31.21 28.74
CA LYS A 2 30.68 30.54 27.48
C LYS A 2 30.36 29.02 27.42
N ILE A 3 30.44 28.32 28.55
CA ILE A 3 30.17 26.87 28.63
C ILE A 3 28.67 26.56 28.44
N ALA A 4 27.77 27.41 28.95
CA ALA A 4 26.32 27.21 28.82
C ALA A 4 25.84 27.32 27.36
N ILE A 5 26.47 28.19 26.56
CA ILE A 5 26.18 28.33 25.12
C ILE A 5 26.57 27.07 24.35
N ILE A 6 27.68 26.42 24.73
CA ILE A 6 28.15 25.17 24.09
C ILE A 6 27.17 24.02 24.39
N PHE A 7 26.67 23.90 25.62
CA PHE A 7 25.66 22.89 25.97
C PHE A 7 24.33 23.14 25.27
N LEU A 8 23.93 24.39 25.07
CA LEU A 8 22.71 24.74 24.34
C LEU A 8 22.82 24.38 22.85
N LEU A 9 23.97 24.64 22.22
CA LEU A 9 24.24 24.24 20.83
C LEU A 9 24.24 22.71 20.67
N PHE A 10 24.80 21.97 21.62
CA PHE A 10 24.80 20.50 21.61
C PHE A 10 23.41 19.90 21.82
N ALA A 11 22.56 20.54 22.64
CA ALA A 11 21.17 20.13 22.82
C ALA A 11 20.34 20.36 21.54
N THR A 12 20.58 21.45 20.81
CA THR A 12 19.87 21.73 19.55
C THR A 12 20.23 20.77 18.42
N THR A 13 21.47 20.26 18.35
CA THR A 13 21.87 19.30 17.31
C THR A 13 21.34 17.88 17.55
N LEU A 14 21.04 17.51 18.80
CA LEU A 14 20.38 16.23 19.15
C LEU A 14 18.88 16.21 18.77
N LEU A 15 18.22 17.37 18.72
CA LEU A 15 16.79 17.45 18.38
C LEU A 15 16.50 17.33 16.88
N ILE A 16 17.49 17.58 16.00
CA ILE A 16 17.33 17.50 14.54
C ILE A 16 17.55 16.09 13.97
N THR A 17 18.09 15.15 14.75
CA THR A 17 18.40 13.78 14.27
C THR A 17 17.26 12.78 14.46
N SER A 18 16.18 13.14 15.16
CA SER A 18 15.05 12.24 15.43
C SER A 18 13.84 12.52 14.54
N CYS A 19 14.07 12.61 13.22
CA CYS A 19 13.01 12.51 12.24
C CYS A 19 13.36 11.39 11.25
N LYS A 20 13.36 10.14 11.75
CA LYS A 20 13.15 9.02 10.84
C LYS A 20 11.70 9.13 10.38
N LYS A 21 11.53 9.57 9.13
CA LYS A 21 10.33 9.26 8.37
C LYS A 21 10.36 7.75 8.13
N ASP A 22 9.95 7.00 9.16
CA ASP A 22 9.57 5.62 8.97
C ASP A 22 8.14 5.71 8.47
N ASP A 23 7.97 5.65 7.16
CA ASP A 23 6.69 5.78 6.45
C ASP A 23 5.72 4.64 6.80
N GLY A 24 6.08 3.78 7.77
CA GLY A 24 5.36 2.58 8.16
C GLY A 24 5.42 1.46 7.13
N LEU A 25 6.18 1.65 6.05
CA LEU A 25 6.40 0.67 5.00
C LEU A 25 7.72 -0.06 5.26
N THR A 26 7.74 -1.38 5.10
CA THR A 26 8.96 -2.16 5.35
C THR A 26 10.06 -1.75 4.38
N ARG A 27 11.34 -1.71 4.80
CA ARG A 27 12.50 -1.34 3.94
C ARG A 27 12.49 -2.06 2.58
N GLU A 28 12.00 -3.30 2.58
CA GLU A 28 11.80 -4.15 1.40
C GLU A 28 10.91 -3.51 0.31
N THR A 29 9.93 -2.68 0.67
CA THR A 29 9.08 -1.94 -0.29
C THR A 29 9.74 -0.72 -0.91
N GLN A 30 10.85 -0.24 -0.34
CA GLN A 30 11.57 0.92 -0.86
C GLN A 30 12.54 0.56 -2.00
N THR A 31 12.91 -0.73 -2.15
CA THR A 31 13.86 -1.22 -3.17
C THR A 31 13.17 -1.77 -4.42
N GLY A 32 11.84 -1.95 -4.41
CA GLY A 32 11.10 -2.52 -5.53
C GLY A 32 11.29 -4.03 -5.73
N ALA A 33 11.75 -4.75 -4.69
CA ALA A 33 12.07 -6.18 -4.74
C ALA A 33 10.83 -7.11 -4.75
N ASN A 34 9.81 -6.81 -5.55
CA ASN A 34 8.55 -7.57 -5.62
C ASN A 34 7.89 -7.73 -4.24
N THR A 35 7.72 -6.61 -3.57
CA THR A 35 7.29 -6.50 -2.17
C THR A 35 5.98 -5.74 -2.08
N PHE A 36 5.08 -6.24 -1.25
CA PHE A 36 3.83 -5.58 -0.90
C PHE A 36 3.72 -5.58 0.62
N SER A 37 3.30 -4.46 1.19
CA SER A 37 2.87 -4.42 2.58
C SER A 37 1.84 -3.32 2.74
N CYS A 38 0.86 -3.57 3.59
CA CYS A 38 -0.09 -2.55 4.02
C CYS A 38 -0.51 -2.82 5.45
N LYS A 39 -1.17 -1.85 6.07
CA LYS A 39 -1.82 -2.06 7.37
C LYS A 39 -3.30 -2.31 7.13
N VAL A 40 -3.82 -3.42 7.65
CA VAL A 40 -5.26 -3.71 7.68
C VAL A 40 -5.70 -3.65 9.14
N ASN A 41 -6.61 -2.74 9.46
CA ASN A 41 -7.04 -2.48 10.85
C ASN A 41 -5.85 -2.25 11.81
N GLY A 42 -4.81 -1.57 11.34
CA GLY A 42 -3.59 -1.29 12.11
C GLY A 42 -2.56 -2.44 12.16
N ALA A 43 -2.94 -3.67 11.81
CA ALA A 43 -2.03 -4.81 11.76
C ALA A 43 -1.28 -4.88 10.42
N LEU A 44 0.01 -5.20 10.46
CA LEU A 44 0.84 -5.32 9.24
C LEU A 44 0.46 -6.58 8.46
N PHE A 45 0.04 -6.40 7.21
CA PHE A 45 -0.17 -7.46 6.25
C PHE A 45 1.07 -7.60 5.37
N ILE A 46 1.70 -8.76 5.43
CA ILE A 46 2.82 -9.15 4.58
C ILE A 46 2.38 -10.37 3.76
N PRO A 47 2.47 -10.35 2.42
CA PRO A 47 2.13 -11.50 1.62
C PRO A 47 3.01 -12.70 1.93
N HIS A 48 2.39 -13.86 2.10
CA HIS A 48 3.05 -15.12 2.41
C HIS A 48 2.31 -16.25 1.71
N THR A 49 3.04 -17.12 1.03
CA THR A 49 2.45 -18.34 0.45
C THR A 49 3.27 -19.54 0.83
N GLU A 50 2.60 -20.68 0.86
CA GLU A 50 3.27 -21.97 0.98
C GLU A 50 3.94 -22.36 -0.34
N LEU A 51 4.84 -23.34 -0.25
CA LEU A 51 5.42 -23.99 -1.41
C LEU A 51 4.27 -24.59 -2.25
N PHE A 52 4.18 -24.26 -3.54
CA PHE A 52 3.12 -24.67 -4.50
C PHE A 52 1.79 -23.90 -4.50
N ALA A 53 1.62 -22.87 -3.68
CA ALA A 53 0.47 -21.98 -3.78
C ALA A 53 0.62 -20.94 -4.92
N PRO A 54 -0.49 -20.33 -5.41
CA PRO A 54 -0.45 -19.21 -6.35
C PRO A 54 0.47 -18.07 -5.87
N PRO A 55 0.96 -17.19 -6.77
CA PRO A 55 1.94 -16.17 -6.41
C PRO A 55 1.45 -15.25 -5.28
N LYS A 56 2.32 -15.04 -4.27
CA LYS A 56 2.06 -14.21 -3.08
C LYS A 56 1.72 -12.76 -3.41
N LEU A 57 2.23 -12.27 -4.53
CA LEU A 57 2.04 -10.92 -5.04
C LEU A 57 1.97 -11.00 -6.56
N SER A 58 0.97 -10.33 -7.13
CA SER A 58 0.83 -10.11 -8.56
C SER A 58 0.45 -8.67 -8.81
N VAL A 59 1.12 -8.05 -9.78
CA VAL A 59 0.83 -6.70 -10.26
C VAL A 59 0.70 -6.77 -11.78
N GLN A 60 -0.41 -6.25 -12.30
CA GLN A 60 -0.64 -6.10 -13.73
C GLN A 60 -0.96 -4.64 -14.02
N ALA A 61 -0.09 -3.97 -14.78
CA ALA A 61 -0.36 -2.64 -15.32
C ALA A 61 -0.32 -2.73 -16.85
N GLY A 62 -1.30 -2.12 -17.51
CA GLY A 62 -1.38 -2.17 -18.98
C GLY A 62 -2.73 -1.69 -19.50
N THR A 63 -3.15 -2.26 -20.63
CA THR A 63 -4.45 -1.95 -21.24
C THR A 63 -5.29 -3.22 -21.39
N SER A 64 -6.58 -3.10 -21.09
CA SER A 64 -7.59 -4.14 -21.31
C SER A 64 -8.71 -3.56 -22.15
N PHE A 65 -8.94 -4.10 -23.34
CA PHE A 65 -9.92 -3.58 -24.31
C PHE A 65 -9.78 -2.07 -24.56
N GLY A 66 -8.54 -1.58 -24.69
CA GLY A 66 -8.23 -0.16 -24.89
C GLY A 66 -8.31 0.72 -23.63
N THR A 67 -8.75 0.18 -22.50
CA THR A 67 -8.84 0.91 -21.22
C THR A 67 -7.60 0.65 -20.37
N PRO A 68 -6.91 1.68 -19.85
CA PRO A 68 -5.82 1.49 -18.90
C PRO A 68 -6.29 0.79 -17.63
N ILE A 69 -5.53 -0.21 -17.18
CA ILE A 69 -5.83 -0.96 -15.96
C ILE A 69 -4.61 -1.03 -15.04
N LEU A 70 -4.89 -1.13 -13.75
CA LEU A 70 -3.92 -1.53 -12.73
C LEU A 70 -4.59 -2.56 -11.82
N LYS A 71 -4.01 -3.75 -11.72
CA LYS A 71 -4.45 -4.80 -10.80
C LYS A 71 -3.33 -5.12 -9.84
N ILE A 72 -3.65 -5.11 -8.55
CA ILE A 72 -2.75 -5.49 -7.47
C ILE A 72 -3.43 -6.61 -6.70
N TYR A 73 -2.72 -7.71 -6.49
CA TYR A 73 -3.18 -8.84 -5.70
C TYR A 73 -2.08 -9.28 -4.76
N ALA A 74 -2.42 -9.47 -3.49
CA ALA A 74 -1.52 -9.99 -2.49
C ALA A 74 -2.24 -11.02 -1.61
N ALA A 75 -1.58 -12.13 -1.30
CA ALA A 75 -2.16 -13.22 -0.51
C ALA A 75 -1.30 -13.57 0.70
N ASN A 76 -1.96 -13.90 1.81
CA ASN A 76 -1.39 -14.51 3.00
C ASN A 76 -2.36 -15.53 3.60
N HIS A 77 -2.20 -16.81 3.29
CA HIS A 77 -3.11 -17.88 3.74
C HIS A 77 -3.03 -18.22 5.23
N ASN A 78 -2.12 -17.60 5.99
CA ASN A 78 -1.86 -17.92 7.39
C ASN A 78 -2.40 -16.87 8.37
N VAL A 79 -3.17 -15.90 7.90
CA VAL A 79 -3.71 -14.81 8.71
C VAL A 79 -5.19 -14.62 8.45
N TYR A 80 -5.86 -13.89 9.35
CA TYR A 80 -7.30 -13.63 9.26
C TYR A 80 -7.74 -13.02 7.93
N VAL A 81 -6.90 -12.14 7.37
CA VAL A 81 -7.08 -11.55 6.03
C VAL A 81 -6.27 -12.37 5.03
N GLU A 82 -6.89 -13.24 4.26
CA GLU A 82 -6.19 -14.16 3.37
C GLU A 82 -5.69 -13.50 2.09
N ALA A 83 -6.39 -12.48 1.60
CA ALA A 83 -6.00 -11.79 0.38
C ALA A 83 -6.55 -10.37 0.32
N ILE A 84 -5.79 -9.53 -0.38
CA ILE A 84 -6.12 -8.14 -0.69
C ILE A 84 -6.00 -7.97 -2.20
N SER A 85 -7.04 -7.40 -2.81
CA SER A 85 -7.02 -7.08 -4.23
C SER A 85 -7.53 -5.67 -4.50
N PHE A 86 -6.85 -4.97 -5.39
CA PHE A 86 -7.27 -3.72 -6.00
C PHE A 86 -7.35 -3.92 -7.52
N ASP A 87 -8.50 -3.66 -8.12
CA ASP A 87 -8.68 -3.65 -9.59
C ASP A 87 -9.15 -2.26 -10.02
N PHE A 88 -8.24 -1.49 -10.62
CA PHE A 88 -8.50 -0.18 -11.19
C PHE A 88 -8.82 -0.33 -12.68
N ARG A 89 -10.01 0.13 -13.08
CA ARG A 89 -10.39 0.37 -14.48
C ARG A 89 -10.33 1.85 -14.78
N ASP A 90 -9.83 2.21 -15.97
CA ASP A 90 -9.51 3.58 -16.35
C ASP A 90 -8.46 4.21 -15.41
N PHE A 91 -7.34 3.50 -15.24
CA PHE A 91 -6.26 3.90 -14.36
C PHE A 91 -5.44 5.07 -14.94
N LYS A 92 -5.36 6.18 -14.19
CA LYS A 92 -4.75 7.46 -14.64
C LYS A 92 -3.37 7.73 -14.03
N GLY A 93 -2.80 6.79 -13.27
CA GLY A 93 -1.51 6.95 -12.60
C GLY A 93 -1.65 7.45 -11.16
N LYS A 94 -0.82 8.42 -10.76
CA LYS A 94 -0.89 9.05 -9.44
C LYS A 94 -2.19 9.83 -9.29
N GLY A 95 -2.80 9.81 -8.11
CA GLY A 95 -4.03 10.55 -7.87
C GLY A 95 -4.87 9.98 -6.74
N TYR A 96 -5.94 10.70 -6.45
CA TYR A 96 -6.95 10.33 -5.47
C TYR A 96 -8.13 9.69 -6.20
N TYR A 97 -8.45 8.46 -5.81
CA TYR A 97 -9.50 7.66 -6.42
C TYR A 97 -10.53 7.31 -5.37
N VAL A 98 -11.77 7.71 -5.60
CA VAL A 98 -12.89 7.44 -4.69
C VAL A 98 -13.56 6.14 -5.12
N ILE A 99 -13.84 5.27 -4.16
CA ILE A 99 -14.73 4.13 -4.34
C ILE A 99 -16.14 4.67 -4.09
N ASP A 100 -16.79 5.12 -5.15
CA ASP A 100 -18.19 5.54 -5.12
C ASP A 100 -18.85 5.28 -6.48
N SER A 101 -20.14 5.00 -6.48
CA SER A 101 -20.93 4.96 -7.71
C SER A 101 -21.48 6.37 -7.95
N PRO A 102 -20.99 7.16 -8.94
CA PRO A 102 -20.44 6.75 -10.23
C PRO A 102 -19.09 7.44 -10.53
N SER A 103 -17.96 6.87 -10.11
CA SER A 103 -16.65 7.35 -10.55
C SER A 103 -16.28 6.83 -11.94
N ASP A 104 -15.62 7.66 -12.76
CA ASP A 104 -15.07 7.25 -14.06
C ASP A 104 -14.04 6.11 -13.91
N THR A 105 -13.25 6.16 -12.83
CA THR A 105 -12.36 5.07 -12.45
C THR A 105 -13.11 4.12 -11.52
N LYS A 106 -13.38 2.90 -11.99
CA LYS A 106 -13.94 1.86 -11.12
C LYS A 106 -12.81 1.17 -10.36
N ILE A 107 -12.88 1.20 -9.03
CA ILE A 107 -11.99 0.46 -8.16
C ILE A 107 -12.78 -0.65 -7.47
N ASP A 108 -12.40 -1.89 -7.70
CA ASP A 108 -12.91 -3.02 -6.92
C ASP A 108 -11.86 -3.37 -5.86
N PHE A 109 -12.14 -3.08 -4.58
CA PHE A 109 -11.35 -3.56 -3.44
C PHE A 109 -11.95 -4.84 -2.88
N ARG A 110 -11.16 -5.90 -2.75
CA ARG A 110 -11.61 -7.18 -2.20
C ARG A 110 -10.74 -7.66 -1.08
N LEU A 111 -11.39 -8.10 0.00
CA LEU A 111 -10.75 -8.66 1.17
C LEU A 111 -11.30 -10.07 1.40
N LYS A 112 -10.43 -11.08 1.25
CA LYS A 112 -10.79 -12.47 1.58
C LYS A 112 -10.50 -12.71 3.05
N ILE A 113 -11.50 -13.14 3.81
CA ILE A 113 -11.37 -13.42 5.24
C ILE A 113 -11.42 -14.93 5.44
N LEU A 114 -10.57 -15.45 6.32
CA LEU A 114 -10.58 -16.86 6.67
C LEU A 114 -11.99 -17.28 7.15
N TYR A 115 -12.53 -18.36 6.55
CA TYR A 115 -13.88 -18.89 6.81
C TYR A 115 -15.06 -17.99 6.41
N SER A 116 -14.87 -17.01 5.51
CA SER A 116 -15.94 -16.14 5.01
C SER A 116 -15.80 -15.89 3.51
N ASP A 117 -16.91 -15.49 2.88
CA ASP A 117 -16.89 -14.94 1.52
C ASP A 117 -16.07 -13.65 1.44
N SER A 118 -15.58 -13.36 0.23
CA SER A 118 -14.86 -12.12 -0.05
C SER A 118 -15.76 -10.90 0.15
N ARG A 119 -15.28 -9.90 0.88
CA ARG A 119 -15.97 -8.62 1.04
C ARG A 119 -15.49 -7.64 -0.02
N VAL A 120 -16.43 -6.92 -0.63
CA VAL A 120 -16.16 -5.81 -1.56
C VAL A 120 -16.40 -4.50 -0.81
N ALA A 121 -15.46 -3.55 -0.88
CA ALA A 121 -15.71 -2.23 -0.31
C ALA A 121 -16.78 -1.49 -1.12
N GLU A 122 -17.82 -1.00 -0.44
CA GLU A 122 -18.88 -0.19 -1.08
C GLU A 122 -18.52 1.29 -1.15
N LYS A 123 -17.69 1.76 -0.21
CA LYS A 123 -17.23 3.15 -0.10
C LYS A 123 -15.77 3.19 0.32
N GLY A 124 -15.12 4.32 0.11
CA GLY A 124 -13.75 4.55 0.55
C GLY A 124 -12.93 5.30 -0.48
N PHE A 125 -11.62 5.26 -0.32
CA PHE A 125 -10.69 5.85 -1.27
C PHE A 125 -9.37 5.09 -1.36
N VAL A 126 -8.66 5.33 -2.46
CA VAL A 126 -7.26 4.99 -2.64
C VAL A 126 -6.51 6.23 -3.15
N ASN A 127 -5.48 6.64 -2.43
CA ASN A 127 -4.62 7.76 -2.80
C ASN A 127 -3.25 7.24 -3.24
N ILE A 128 -2.99 7.23 -4.53
CA ILE A 128 -1.71 6.80 -5.10
C ILE A 128 -0.76 8.00 -5.15
N THR A 129 0.24 7.97 -4.28
CA THR A 129 1.27 9.01 -4.14
C THR A 129 2.49 8.75 -5.02
N ARG A 130 2.70 7.49 -5.43
CA ARG A 130 3.81 7.10 -6.31
C ARG A 130 3.36 6.07 -7.35
N TYR A 131 3.76 6.31 -8.60
CA TYR A 131 3.63 5.37 -9.71
C TYR A 131 4.79 5.61 -10.69
N ASP A 132 5.85 4.83 -10.57
CA ASP A 132 7.04 4.85 -11.43
C ASP A 132 7.76 3.50 -11.39
N ASN A 133 8.43 3.09 -12.47
CA ASN A 133 9.32 1.92 -12.48
C ASN A 133 8.76 0.66 -11.78
N HIS A 134 7.49 0.31 -12.06
CA HIS A 134 6.77 -0.81 -11.44
C HIS A 134 6.52 -0.71 -9.92
N ILE A 135 6.74 0.46 -9.33
CA ILE A 135 6.44 0.77 -7.94
C ILE A 135 5.12 1.54 -7.89
N VAL A 136 4.19 1.04 -7.07
CA VAL A 136 2.96 1.73 -6.68
C VAL A 136 3.04 1.97 -5.18
N SER A 137 2.76 3.20 -4.72
CA SER A 137 2.67 3.51 -3.30
C SER A 137 1.51 4.46 -3.06
N GLY A 138 0.89 4.34 -1.89
CA GLY A 138 -0.29 5.10 -1.56
C GLY A 138 -0.89 4.75 -0.21
N THR A 139 -2.05 5.32 0.05
CA THR A 139 -2.89 5.02 1.22
C THR A 139 -4.30 4.67 0.76
N PHE A 140 -5.07 4.02 1.63
CA PHE A 140 -6.46 3.69 1.36
C PHE A 140 -7.27 3.68 2.66
N GLU A 141 -8.59 3.81 2.53
CA GLU A 141 -9.57 3.72 3.62
C GLU A 141 -10.87 3.15 3.06
N PHE A 142 -11.52 2.23 3.80
CA PHE A 142 -12.76 1.54 3.42
C PHE A 142 -13.65 1.31 4.63
#